data_AF-A0A945UGK2-F1
#
_entry.id   AF-A0A945UGK2-F1
#
_cell.length_a   1.000
_cell.length_b   1.000
_cell.length_c   1.000
_cell.angle_alpha   90.00
_cell.angle_beta   90.00
_cell.angle_gamma   90.00
#
_symmetry.space_group_name_H-M   'P 1'
#
loop_
_entity.id
_entity.type
_entity.pdbx_description
1 polymer ?
#
loop_
_entity_poly.entity_id
_entity_poly.type
_entity_poly.pdbx_seq_one_letter_code
_entity_poly.pdbx_strand_id
1 'polypeptide(L)'
;MRGRMSTLPLAGIRILDIGTLIAGPFGATLLGDFGAEVIKVEQPGPGDALRGTPVDGEAARPTGWRVDARNKKSVTLNLRVKEGQEILYELVRKSDILFENFTPGTLEKWNIGWDVLHKINPKLIMVRVSGY
;
A
#
# COMPACT_ATOMS: atom_id res chain seq x y z
N MET A 1 7.98 13.74 -37.32
CA MET A 1 8.49 13.67 -35.93
C MET A 1 7.64 12.64 -35.19
N ARG A 2 8.18 11.46 -34.85
CA ARG A 2 7.44 10.49 -34.01
C ARG A 2 7.47 11.00 -32.58
N GLY A 3 6.31 11.38 -32.04
CA GLY A 3 6.18 11.82 -30.66
C GLY A 3 6.73 10.74 -29.73
N ARG A 4 7.65 11.13 -28.85
CA ARG A 4 8.11 10.30 -27.73
C ARG A 4 6.83 9.85 -26.99
N MET A 5 6.54 8.56 -26.90
CA MET A 5 5.46 8.09 -26.03
C MET A 5 5.73 8.67 -24.65
N SER A 6 4.88 9.58 -24.18
CA SER A 6 5.11 10.28 -22.92
C SER A 6 4.89 9.28 -21.80
N THR A 7 5.97 8.68 -21.32
CA THR A 7 5.98 7.90 -20.09
C THR A 7 5.64 8.84 -18.95
N LEU A 8 4.64 8.48 -18.13
CA LEU A 8 4.31 9.25 -16.93
C LEU A 8 5.54 9.35 -16.01
N PRO A 9 5.66 10.41 -15.18
CA PRO A 9 6.88 10.68 -14.41
C PRO A 9 7.34 9.55 -13.48
N LEU A 10 6.41 8.72 -12.98
CA LEU A 10 6.70 7.58 -12.10
C LEU A 10 6.45 6.23 -12.78
N ALA A 11 6.41 6.20 -14.11
CA ALA A 11 6.31 4.94 -14.85
C ALA A 11 7.48 4.02 -14.50
N GLY A 12 7.16 2.78 -14.10
CA GLY A 12 8.13 1.77 -13.68
C GLY A 12 8.41 1.74 -12.18
N ILE A 13 7.89 2.69 -11.40
CA ILE A 13 7.96 2.67 -9.93
C ILE A 13 6.83 1.78 -9.39
N ARG A 14 7.15 0.87 -8.48
CA ARG A 14 6.17 0.06 -7.73
C ARG A 14 6.08 0.49 -6.28
N ILE A 15 4.84 0.67 -5.82
CA ILE A 15 4.50 1.09 -4.47
C ILE A 15 3.66 0.02 -3.78
N LEU A 16 4.03 -0.32 -2.55
CA LEU A 16 3.19 -1.08 -1.62
C LEU A 16 2.50 -0.11 -0.67
N ASP A 17 1.17 -0.11 -0.71
CA ASP A 17 0.35 0.64 0.23
C ASP A 17 -0.27 -0.32 1.25
N ILE A 18 0.39 -0.45 2.40
CA ILE A 18 -0.10 -1.27 3.51
C ILE A 18 -0.89 -0.44 4.53
N GLY A 19 -1.03 0.86 4.30
CA GLY A 19 -1.72 1.78 5.21
C GLY A 19 -3.21 1.51 5.32
N THR A 20 -3.89 2.23 6.20
CA THR A 20 -5.35 2.20 6.32
C THR A 20 -5.91 3.61 6.35
N LEU A 21 -7.17 3.79 5.97
CA LEU A 21 -7.82 5.11 5.92
C LEU A 21 -7.13 6.06 4.92
N ILE A 22 -6.67 7.23 5.36
CA ILE A 22 -6.38 8.36 4.45
C ILE A 22 -4.89 8.69 4.38
N ALA A 23 -4.22 9.01 5.50
CA ALA A 23 -2.94 9.73 5.46
C ALA A 23 -1.82 9.01 4.69
N GLY A 24 -1.63 7.71 4.93
CA GLY A 24 -0.70 6.89 4.15
C GLY A 24 -1.23 6.61 2.73
N PRO A 25 -2.43 6.00 2.61
CA PRO A 25 -2.98 5.60 1.32
C PRO A 25 -3.12 6.74 0.30
N PHE A 26 -3.50 7.95 0.73
CA PHE A 26 -3.67 9.09 -0.15
C PHE A 26 -2.36 9.52 -0.83
N GLY A 27 -1.23 9.44 -0.11
CA GLY A 27 0.09 9.69 -0.68
C GLY A 27 0.42 8.70 -1.80
N ALA A 28 0.15 7.41 -1.59
CA ALA A 28 0.31 6.40 -2.63
C ALA A 28 -0.61 6.66 -3.83
N THR A 29 -1.85 7.10 -3.60
CA THR A 29 -2.80 7.44 -4.67
C THR A 29 -2.27 8.57 -5.57
N LEU A 30 -1.72 9.64 -4.97
CA LEU A 30 -1.13 10.74 -5.74
C LEU A 30 0.04 10.27 -6.63
N LEU A 31 0.87 9.36 -6.13
CA LEU A 31 1.97 8.79 -6.91
C LEU A 31 1.44 7.86 -8.02
N GLY A 32 0.33 7.16 -7.78
CA GLY A 32 -0.39 6.39 -8.81
C GLY A 32 -0.91 7.28 -9.94
N ASP A 33 -1.39 8.49 -9.65
CA ASP A 33 -1.80 9.47 -10.67
C ASP A 33 -0.61 9.92 -11.57
N PHE A 34 0.62 9.85 -11.05
CA PHE A 34 1.85 10.09 -11.80
C PHE A 34 2.44 8.83 -12.46
N GLY A 35 1.70 7.72 -12.48
CA GLY A 35 2.03 6.51 -13.24
C GLY A 35 2.76 5.41 -12.48
N ALA A 36 2.88 5.51 -11.14
CA ALA A 36 3.39 4.42 -10.33
C ALA A 36 2.39 3.24 -10.30
N GLU A 37 2.90 2.01 -10.26
CA GLU A 37 2.07 0.84 -9.96
C GLU A 37 1.86 0.75 -8.45
N VAL A 38 0.62 0.96 -8.00
CA VAL A 38 0.28 0.89 -6.58
C VAL A 38 -0.43 -0.43 -6.28
N ILE A 39 0.09 -1.19 -5.33
CA ILE A 39 -0.52 -2.42 -4.81
C ILE A 39 -0.96 -2.14 -3.37
N LYS A 40 -2.27 -2.01 -3.18
CA LYS A 40 -2.91 -1.92 -1.86
C LYS A 40 -2.93 -3.30 -1.22
N VAL A 41 -2.34 -3.42 -0.03
CA VAL A 41 -2.44 -4.60 0.82
C VAL A 41 -3.50 -4.35 1.87
N GLU A 42 -4.44 -5.28 2.02
CA GLU A 42 -5.61 -5.11 2.89
C GLU A 42 -5.85 -6.34 3.77
N GLN A 43 -6.59 -6.17 4.86
CA GLN A 43 -6.95 -7.29 5.72
C GLN A 43 -7.95 -8.23 5.00
N PRO A 44 -7.74 -9.56 5.03
CA PRO A 44 -8.71 -10.51 4.51
C PRO A 44 -10.06 -10.38 5.24
N GLY A 45 -11.15 -10.27 4.49
CA GLY A 45 -12.48 -10.00 5.05
C GLY A 45 -12.83 -8.51 4.93
N PRO A 46 -12.67 -7.70 6.00
CA PRO A 46 -13.13 -6.31 6.01
C PRO A 46 -12.35 -5.39 5.05
N GLY A 47 -11.12 -5.75 4.67
CA GLY A 47 -10.26 -4.88 3.86
C GLY A 47 -9.82 -3.63 4.62
N ASP A 48 -9.61 -2.53 3.88
CA ASP A 48 -9.43 -1.19 4.47
C ASP A 48 -10.74 -0.70 5.13
N ALA A 49 -10.64 -0.07 6.30
CA ALA A 49 -11.78 0.53 6.99
C ALA A 49 -12.53 1.58 6.14
N LEU A 50 -11.83 2.23 5.19
CA LEU A 50 -12.44 3.18 4.27
C LEU A 50 -13.43 2.51 3.29
N ARG A 51 -13.37 1.18 3.11
CA ARG A 51 -14.37 0.42 2.33
C ARG A 51 -15.77 0.44 2.93
N GLY A 52 -15.90 0.85 4.20
CA GLY A 52 -17.15 0.89 4.94
C GLY A 52 -17.67 -0.51 5.29
N THR A 53 -18.74 -0.54 6.08
CA THR A 53 -19.43 -1.79 6.44
C THR A 53 -20.22 -2.30 5.23
N PRO A 54 -20.09 -3.58 4.84
CA PRO A 54 -20.94 -4.15 3.80
C PRO A 54 -22.44 -3.92 4.06
N VAL A 55 -23.19 -3.63 3.01
CA VAL A 55 -24.65 -3.46 3.05
C VAL A 55 -25.25 -4.59 2.20
N ASP A 56 -26.12 -5.41 2.79
CA ASP A 56 -26.78 -6.54 2.13
C ASP A 56 -25.83 -7.57 1.50
N GLY A 57 -24.66 -7.78 2.13
CA GLY A 57 -23.63 -8.70 1.63
C GLY A 57 -22.72 -8.12 0.55
N GLU A 58 -23.01 -6.90 0.06
CA GLU A 58 -22.21 -6.19 -0.93
C GLU A 58 -21.24 -5.20 -0.28
N ALA A 59 -20.07 -5.01 -0.89
CA ALA A 59 -19.10 -4.04 -0.40
C ALA A 59 -19.66 -2.61 -0.54
N ALA A 60 -19.71 -1.86 0.58
CA ALA A 60 -20.31 -0.51 0.59
C ALA A 60 -19.64 0.51 -0.32
N ARG A 61 -18.36 0.30 -0.69
CA ARG A 61 -17.56 1.11 -1.65
C ARG A 61 -17.93 2.61 -1.62
N PRO A 62 -17.87 3.27 -0.45
CA PRO A 62 -18.27 4.67 -0.32
C PRO A 62 -17.38 5.56 -1.19
N THR A 63 -17.86 6.77 -1.49
CA THR A 63 -17.13 7.72 -2.35
C THR A 63 -15.68 7.93 -1.89
N GLY A 64 -15.44 8.00 -0.58
CA GLY A 64 -14.08 8.10 -0.02
C GLY A 64 -13.17 6.97 -0.47
N TRP A 65 -13.63 5.72 -0.41
CA TRP A 65 -12.89 4.57 -0.92
C TRP A 65 -12.62 4.66 -2.42
N ARG A 66 -13.62 5.06 -3.22
CA ARG A 66 -13.47 5.16 -4.68
C ARG A 66 -12.44 6.22 -5.08
N VAL A 67 -12.39 7.32 -4.33
CA VAL A 67 -11.38 8.37 -4.51
C VAL A 67 -10.01 7.82 -4.14
N ASP A 68 -9.85 7.20 -2.97
CA ASP A 68 -8.54 6.72 -2.53
C ASP A 68 -8.01 5.55 -3.37
N ALA A 69 -8.87 4.61 -3.76
CA ALA A 69 -8.49 3.36 -4.42
C ALA A 69 -8.25 3.48 -5.93
N ARG A 70 -8.45 4.65 -6.54
CA ARG A 70 -8.16 4.85 -7.97
C ARG A 70 -6.70 4.52 -8.27
N ASN A 71 -6.44 3.97 -9.45
CA ASN A 71 -5.10 3.56 -9.91
C ASN A 71 -4.38 2.51 -9.02
N LYS A 72 -5.06 1.91 -8.04
CA LYS A 72 -4.51 0.85 -7.19
C LYS A 72 -4.99 -0.54 -7.61
N LYS A 73 -4.08 -1.50 -7.62
CA LYS A 73 -4.40 -2.94 -7.51
C LYS A 73 -4.64 -3.25 -6.03
N SER A 74 -5.40 -4.31 -5.73
CA SER A 74 -5.69 -4.72 -4.34
C SER A 74 -5.41 -6.21 -4.15
N VAL A 75 -4.81 -6.55 -3.02
CA VAL A 75 -4.60 -7.92 -2.53
C VAL A 75 -4.85 -7.98 -1.04
N THR A 76 -5.39 -9.10 -0.56
CA THR A 76 -5.59 -9.31 0.88
C THR A 76 -4.43 -10.11 1.47
N LEU A 77 -3.86 -9.62 2.59
CA LEU A 77 -2.82 -10.32 3.37
C LEU A 77 -3.01 -10.03 4.85
N ASN A 78 -2.99 -11.09 5.67
CA ASN A 78 -2.96 -10.92 7.12
C ASN A 78 -1.51 -10.75 7.59
N LEU A 79 -1.07 -9.51 7.74
CA LEU A 79 0.31 -9.17 8.15
C LEU A 79 0.65 -9.54 9.60
N ARG A 80 -0.31 -10.03 10.39
CA ARG A 80 -0.09 -10.46 11.78
C ARG A 80 0.44 -11.88 11.88
N VAL A 81 0.32 -12.68 10.82
CA VAL A 81 0.77 -14.08 10.79
C VAL A 81 1.99 -14.22 9.89
N LYS A 82 2.80 -15.23 10.18
CA LYS A 82 4.10 -15.45 9.52
C LYS A 82 3.97 -15.59 8.01
N GLU A 83 2.95 -16.30 7.55
CA GLU A 83 2.70 -16.54 6.12
C GLU A 83 2.37 -15.24 5.39
N GLY A 84 1.60 -14.34 6.00
CA GLY A 84 1.30 -13.03 5.43
C GLY A 84 2.52 -12.11 5.41
N GLN A 85 3.40 -12.21 6.41
CA GLN A 85 4.67 -11.48 6.47
C GLN A 85 5.63 -11.98 5.38
N GLU A 86 5.74 -13.28 5.17
CA GLU A 86 6.56 -13.88 4.11
C GLU A 86 6.14 -13.42 2.72
N ILE A 87 4.82 -13.38 2.45
CA ILE A 87 4.30 -12.85 1.19
C ILE A 87 4.62 -11.35 1.06
N LEU A 88 4.48 -10.57 2.15
CA LEU A 88 4.87 -9.15 2.14
C LEU A 88 6.35 -8.99 1.80
N TYR A 89 7.24 -9.83 2.32
CA TYR A 89 8.66 -9.78 2.00
C TYR A 89 8.90 -10.02 0.49
N GLU A 90 8.20 -10.95 -0.13
CA GLU A 90 8.29 -11.19 -1.59
C GLU A 90 7.83 -9.97 -2.40
N LEU A 91 6.80 -9.28 -1.92
CA LEU A 91 6.35 -8.03 -2.52
C LEU A 91 7.39 -6.91 -2.34
N VAL A 92 7.96 -6.77 -1.14
CA VAL A 92 8.96 -5.75 -0.79
C VAL A 92 10.22 -5.89 -1.65
N ARG A 93 10.68 -7.11 -1.94
CA ARG A 93 11.83 -7.35 -2.84
C ARG A 93 11.66 -6.76 -4.24
N LYS A 94 10.42 -6.55 -4.67
CA LYS A 94 10.06 -6.11 -6.03
C LYS A 94 9.49 -4.69 -6.07
N SER A 95 9.48 -4.00 -4.94
CA SER A 95 8.85 -2.68 -4.79
C SER A 95 9.87 -1.64 -4.39
N ASP A 96 9.65 -0.41 -4.83
CA ASP A 96 10.56 0.70 -4.60
C ASP A 96 10.18 1.50 -3.36
N ILE A 97 8.87 1.60 -3.09
CA ILE A 97 8.33 2.39 -1.97
C ILE A 97 7.31 1.57 -1.19
N LEU A 98 7.31 1.71 0.13
CA LEU A 98 6.25 1.20 1.02
C LEU A 98 5.64 2.35 1.82
N PHE A 99 4.33 2.51 1.73
CA PHE A 99 3.54 3.43 2.53
C PHE A 99 2.86 2.71 3.69
N GLU A 100 2.95 3.31 4.88
CA GLU A 100 2.28 2.83 6.07
C GLU A 100 1.90 3.98 7.02
N ASN A 101 0.85 3.78 7.80
CA ASN A 101 0.38 4.74 8.80
C ASN A 101 -0.19 4.06 10.05
N PHE A 102 0.43 2.98 10.50
CA PHE A 102 0.05 2.30 11.74
C PHE A 102 0.60 3.04 12.96
N THR A 103 0.07 2.72 14.14
CA THR A 103 0.64 3.21 15.41
C THR A 103 2.12 2.83 15.49
N PRO A 104 3.02 3.77 15.86
CA PRO A 104 4.44 3.47 16.01
C PRO A 104 4.71 2.21 16.84
N GLY A 105 5.62 1.35 16.37
CA GLY A 105 5.92 0.07 16.99
C GLY A 105 5.05 -1.10 16.51
N THR A 106 3.98 -0.85 15.74
CA THR A 106 3.09 -1.94 15.24
C THR A 106 3.79 -2.84 14.24
N LEU A 107 4.49 -2.26 13.26
CA LEU A 107 5.19 -3.04 12.24
C LEU A 107 6.31 -3.87 12.87
N GLU A 108 7.01 -3.30 13.85
CA GLU A 108 8.10 -3.97 14.57
C GLU A 108 7.58 -5.19 15.35
N LYS A 109 6.42 -5.06 16.02
CA LYS A 109 5.73 -6.21 16.66
C LYS A 109 5.30 -7.28 15.67
N TRP A 110 5.09 -6.92 14.41
CA TRP A 110 4.74 -7.84 13.32
C TRP A 110 5.94 -8.27 12.49
N ASN A 111 7.18 -8.03 12.96
CA ASN A 111 8.42 -8.37 12.26
C ASN A 111 8.56 -7.74 10.86
N ILE A 112 7.82 -6.67 10.56
CA ILE A 112 7.83 -5.98 9.26
C ILE A 112 8.27 -4.51 9.41
N GLY A 113 9.01 -4.21 10.48
CA GLY A 113 9.60 -2.89 10.71
C GLY A 113 10.74 -2.57 9.74
N TRP A 114 11.21 -1.32 9.76
CA TRP A 114 12.27 -0.83 8.88
C TRP A 114 13.52 -1.70 8.88
N ASP A 115 14.03 -2.07 10.06
CA ASP A 115 15.26 -2.87 10.18
C ASP A 115 15.16 -4.25 9.52
N VAL A 116 13.95 -4.80 9.40
CA VAL A 116 13.70 -6.07 8.70
C VAL A 116 13.55 -5.83 7.20
N LEU A 117 12.68 -4.89 6.82
CA LEU A 117 12.36 -4.65 5.41
C LEU A 117 13.54 -4.07 4.63
N HIS A 118 14.35 -3.21 5.24
CA HIS A 118 15.55 -2.65 4.61
C HIS A 118 16.64 -3.71 4.39
N LYS A 119 16.75 -4.72 5.27
CA LYS A 119 17.65 -5.87 5.03
C LYS A 119 17.20 -6.70 3.82
N ILE A 120 15.89 -6.81 3.62
CA ILE A 120 15.30 -7.54 2.48
C ILE A 120 15.48 -6.76 1.18
N ASN A 121 15.30 -5.44 1.23
CA ASN A 121 15.48 -4.55 0.09
C ASN A 121 16.20 -3.25 0.53
N PRO A 122 17.54 -3.18 0.35
CA PRO A 122 18.34 -2.00 0.71
C PRO A 122 18.05 -0.73 -0.12
N LYS A 123 17.24 -0.84 -1.18
CA LYS A 123 16.81 0.29 -2.00
C LYS A 123 15.40 0.78 -1.64
N LEU A 124 14.70 0.09 -0.74
CA LEU A 124 13.34 0.42 -0.36
C LEU A 124 13.29 1.81 0.29
N ILE A 125 12.35 2.63 -0.15
CA ILE A 125 11.96 3.85 0.54
C ILE A 125 10.74 3.54 1.39
N MET A 126 10.81 3.76 2.70
CA MET A 126 9.66 3.64 3.59
C MET A 126 9.10 5.01 3.92
N VAL A 127 7.82 5.21 3.63
CA VAL A 127 7.06 6.41 4.02
C VAL A 127 6.15 6.02 5.17
N ARG A 128 6.46 6.54 6.37
CA ARG A 128 5.73 6.31 7.61
C ARG A 128 5.01 7.60 8.02
N VAL A 129 3.71 7.49 8.29
CA VAL A 129 2.87 8.61 8.72
C VAL A 129 2.18 8.29 10.04
N SER A 130 2.54 8.98 11.12
CA SER A 130 1.87 8.88 12.43
C SER A 130 1.22 10.22 12.79
N GLY A 131 0.36 10.22 13.81
CA GLY A 131 -0.24 11.46 14.32
C GLY A 131 0.74 12.35 15.10
N TYR A 132 1.80 11.76 15.64
CA TYR A 132 2.90 12.39 16.37
C TYR A 132 4.15 11.52 16.30
#